data_AF-A0A9P6KLK2-F1
#
_entry.id   AF-A0A9P6KLK2-F1
#
_cell.length_a   1.000
_cell.length_b   1.000
_cell.length_c   1.000
_cell.angle_alpha   90.00
_cell.angle_beta   90.00
_cell.angle_gamma   90.00
#
_symmetry.space_group_name_H-M   'P 1'
#
loop_
_entity.id
_entity.type
_entity.pdbx_description
1 polymer ?
#
loop_
_entity_poly.entity_id
_entity_poly.type
_entity_poly.pdbx_seq_one_letter_code
_entity_poly.pdbx_strand_id
1 'polypeptide(L)'
;MVAIARSFGAARLAARSVQTSQPAARFISTKAQPKTLVMNSAVRNAFKNNAGRQIIQSRGIVAESTAAAMVAAAKIQGAGIATVGLAGAGVGIGTVFGALIQGVARNPSLRGQLFQYAVLGFAFAEATGLFALMMSFLLLYVA
;
A
#
# COMPACT_ATOMS: atom_id res chain seq x y z
N MET A 1 15.23 -9.95 9.13
CA MET A 1 16.57 -9.84 9.76
C MET A 1 17.52 -9.38 8.66
N VAL A 2 17.94 -8.11 8.58
CA VAL A 2 19.09 -7.61 9.36
C VAL A 2 19.05 -6.07 9.44
N ALA A 3 19.43 -5.61 10.63
CA ALA A 3 19.67 -4.29 11.17
C ALA A 3 19.97 -3.11 10.21
N ILE A 4 19.18 -2.05 10.40
CA ILE A 4 19.54 -0.65 10.12
C ILE A 4 20.55 -0.21 11.19
N ALA A 5 21.82 -0.04 10.79
CA ALA A 5 22.83 0.61 11.61
C ALA A 5 22.95 2.09 11.19
N ARG A 6 22.43 2.98 12.04
CA ARG A 6 22.77 4.41 12.02
C ARG A 6 24.22 4.56 12.45
N SER A 7 25.10 4.99 11.54
CA SER A 7 26.44 5.48 11.89
C SER A 7 26.46 7.00 11.83
N PHE A 8 26.60 7.58 13.02
CA PHE A 8 26.91 8.98 13.26
C PHE A 8 28.39 9.24 12.94
N GLY A 9 28.64 10.36 12.25
CA GLY A 9 29.82 11.21 12.47
C GLY A 9 31.17 10.71 11.99
N ALA A 10 31.72 11.37 10.96
CA ALA A 10 33.15 11.70 10.90
C ALA A 10 33.44 12.69 9.76
N ALA A 11 34.16 13.76 10.12
CA ALA A 11 35.09 14.54 9.29
C ALA A 11 34.54 15.16 7.97
N ARG A 12 34.35 16.47 7.81
CA ARG A 12 35.21 17.62 8.18
C ARG A 12 36.72 17.32 8.14
N LEU A 13 37.21 17.07 6.93
CA LEU A 13 38.63 17.21 6.54
C LEU A 13 38.62 18.13 5.30
N ALA A 14 38.85 19.43 5.44
CA ALA A 14 40.18 20.02 5.34
C ALA A 14 40.95 19.59 4.07
N ALA A 15 40.47 20.00 2.89
CA ALA A 15 41.27 20.02 1.68
C ALA A 15 41.89 21.42 1.52
N ARG A 16 43.13 21.50 2.00
CA ARG A 16 44.07 22.61 1.97
C ARG A 16 44.73 22.69 0.58
N SER A 17 44.88 23.92 0.10
CA SER A 17 45.87 24.41 -0.88
C SER A 17 45.98 23.73 -2.24
N VAL A 18 45.49 24.39 -3.30
CA VAL A 18 46.27 24.58 -4.52
C VAL A 18 46.06 26.02 -4.98
N GLN A 19 47.02 26.86 -4.58
CA GLN A 19 47.21 28.23 -5.04
C GLN A 19 47.98 28.15 -6.34
N THR A 20 47.27 28.19 -7.47
CA THR A 20 47.90 28.49 -8.76
C THR A 20 47.87 29.99 -8.97
N SER A 21 49.06 30.53 -9.17
CA SER A 21 49.43 31.91 -9.42
C SER A 21 48.72 32.51 -10.65
N GLN A 22 48.06 33.67 -10.47
CA GLN A 22 48.00 34.70 -11.52
C GLN A 22 48.14 36.09 -10.89
N PRO A 23 49.20 36.85 -11.24
CA PRO A 23 49.46 38.17 -10.69
C PRO A 23 48.58 39.24 -11.35
N ALA A 24 48.23 40.23 -10.54
CA ALA A 24 47.51 41.41 -10.90
C ALA A 24 48.21 42.23 -12.00
N ALA A 25 47.54 42.39 -13.14
CA ALA A 25 47.74 43.52 -14.04
C ALA A 25 46.43 44.31 -14.13
N ARG A 26 46.47 45.44 -13.43
CA ARG A 26 45.50 46.51 -13.33
C ARG A 26 45.22 47.11 -14.72
N PHE A 27 44.11 46.72 -15.34
CA PHE A 27 43.47 47.50 -16.39
C PHE A 27 42.06 47.88 -15.94
N ILE A 28 41.91 49.17 -15.66
CA ILE A 28 40.64 49.82 -15.33
C ILE A 28 39.79 49.80 -16.61
N SER A 29 38.88 48.84 -16.73
CA SER A 29 37.83 48.86 -17.75
C SER A 29 36.58 49.49 -17.16
N THR A 30 36.49 50.81 -17.31
CA THR A 30 35.25 51.56 -17.25
C THR A 30 34.34 51.14 -18.40
N LYS A 31 33.39 50.24 -18.16
CA LYS A 31 32.12 50.27 -18.89
C LYS A 31 31.01 49.76 -17.99
N ALA A 32 30.11 50.67 -17.63
CA ALA A 32 28.90 50.42 -16.89
C ALA A 32 28.22 49.13 -17.35
N GLN A 33 28.00 48.20 -16.42
CA GLN A 33 27.03 47.15 -16.64
C GLN A 33 25.65 47.80 -16.70
N PRO A 34 24.90 47.71 -17.81
CA PRO A 34 23.51 48.11 -17.79
C PRO A 34 22.77 47.10 -16.91
N LYS A 35 22.44 47.54 -15.70
CA LYS A 35 21.67 46.84 -14.67
C LYS A 35 20.20 46.70 -15.08
N THR A 36 19.94 46.17 -16.28
CA THR A 36 18.61 45.93 -16.85
C THR A 36 18.51 44.58 -17.58
N LEU A 37 19.65 43.97 -17.95
CA LEU A 37 19.68 42.78 -18.82
C LEU A 37 19.98 41.44 -18.12
N VAL A 38 20.10 41.42 -16.79
CA VAL A 38 20.31 40.19 -15.99
C VAL A 38 18.98 39.67 -15.41
N MET A 39 17.94 40.50 -15.37
CA MET A 39 16.61 40.12 -14.88
C MET A 39 15.83 39.29 -15.92
N ASN A 40 15.92 39.65 -17.20
CA ASN A 40 15.12 39.00 -18.27
C ASN A 40 15.66 37.61 -18.67
N SER A 41 16.95 37.33 -18.44
CA SER A 41 17.56 36.02 -18.68
C SER A 41 17.39 35.08 -17.47
N ALA A 42 17.55 35.58 -16.25
CA ALA A 42 17.31 34.80 -15.03
C ALA A 42 15.83 34.41 -14.86
N VAL A 43 14.89 35.33 -15.14
CA VAL A 43 13.45 35.05 -15.11
C VAL A 43 13.03 34.12 -16.25
N ARG A 44 13.54 34.30 -17.49
CA ARG A 44 13.28 33.34 -18.58
C ARG A 44 13.85 31.96 -18.30
N ASN A 45 15.03 31.87 -17.70
CA ASN A 45 15.63 30.59 -17.35
C ASN A 45 14.88 29.94 -16.18
N ALA A 46 14.43 30.70 -15.19
CA ALA A 46 13.57 30.21 -14.12
C ALA A 46 12.22 29.69 -14.65
N PHE A 47 11.59 30.39 -15.59
CA PHE A 47 10.34 29.96 -16.23
C PHE A 47 10.52 28.72 -17.11
N LYS A 48 11.60 28.64 -17.90
CA LYS A 48 11.95 27.42 -18.67
C LYS A 48 12.23 26.23 -17.75
N ASN A 49 12.93 26.46 -16.63
CA ASN A 49 13.25 25.44 -15.65
C ASN A 49 12.02 24.97 -14.86
N ASN A 50 11.05 25.85 -14.57
CA ASN A 50 9.81 25.47 -13.90
C ASN A 50 8.81 24.76 -14.83
N ALA A 51 8.71 25.17 -16.10
CA ALA A 51 7.86 24.51 -17.08
C ALA A 51 8.31 23.06 -17.37
N GLY A 52 9.63 22.83 -17.49
CA GLY A 52 10.18 21.48 -17.65
C GLY A 52 9.99 20.57 -16.43
N ARG A 53 9.97 21.14 -15.22
CA ARG A 53 9.78 20.39 -13.96
C ARG A 53 8.32 19.96 -13.75
N GLN A 54 7.34 20.80 -14.13
CA GLN A 54 5.92 20.42 -14.04
C GLN A 54 5.54 19.26 -14.97
N ILE A 55 6.09 19.20 -16.19
CA ILE A 55 5.77 18.13 -17.15
C ILE A 55 6.30 16.77 -16.67
N ILE A 56 7.45 16.74 -15.98
CA ILE A 56 8.05 15.52 -15.43
C ILE A 56 7.36 15.09 -14.12
N GLN A 57 6.92 16.05 -13.28
CA GLN A 57 6.19 15.74 -12.04
C GLN A 57 4.76 15.24 -12.28
N SER A 58 4.06 15.74 -13.31
CA SER A 58 2.68 15.31 -13.60
C SER A 58 2.56 13.84 -14.01
N ARG A 59 3.63 13.19 -14.48
CA ARG A 59 3.59 11.75 -14.79
C ARG A 59 3.75 10.86 -13.56
N GLY A 60 4.46 11.31 -12.54
CA GLY A 60 4.61 10.58 -11.27
C GLY A 60 3.32 10.56 -10.45
N ILE A 61 2.67 11.72 -10.32
CA ILE A 61 1.44 11.86 -9.50
C ILE A 61 0.29 11.01 -10.06
N VAL A 62 0.13 10.96 -11.38
CA VAL A 62 -0.98 10.21 -12.02
C VAL A 62 -0.69 8.70 -12.01
N ALA A 63 0.56 8.28 -12.15
CA ALA A 63 0.92 6.87 -12.05
C ALA A 63 0.72 6.33 -10.61
N GLU A 64 1.12 7.10 -9.60
CA GLU A 64 0.97 6.71 -8.19
C GLU A 64 -0.49 6.75 -7.74
N SER A 65 -1.27 7.75 -8.18
CA SER A 65 -2.71 7.82 -7.86
C SER A 65 -3.51 6.71 -8.54
N THR A 66 -3.17 6.35 -9.78
CA THR A 66 -3.83 5.24 -10.49
C THR A 66 -3.46 3.90 -9.87
N ALA A 67 -2.19 3.70 -9.50
CA ALA A 67 -1.75 2.48 -8.81
C ALA A 67 -2.46 2.31 -7.46
N ALA A 68 -2.58 3.38 -6.66
CA ALA A 68 -3.32 3.36 -5.40
C ALA A 68 -4.81 3.05 -5.60
N ALA A 69 -5.44 3.62 -6.64
CA ALA A 69 -6.83 3.34 -6.97
C ALA A 69 -7.06 1.87 -7.40
N MET A 70 -6.13 1.30 -8.17
CA MET A 70 -6.20 -0.11 -8.60
C MET A 70 -6.06 -1.06 -7.42
N VAL A 71 -5.15 -0.79 -6.49
CA VAL A 71 -5.00 -1.60 -5.25
C VAL A 71 -6.27 -1.51 -4.40
N ALA A 72 -6.85 -0.30 -4.23
CA ALA A 72 -8.10 -0.14 -3.50
C ALA A 72 -9.27 -0.87 -4.16
N ALA A 73 -9.38 -0.84 -5.49
CA ALA A 73 -10.42 -1.58 -6.23
C ALA A 73 -10.24 -3.10 -6.08
N ALA A 74 -9.01 -3.60 -6.27
CA ALA A 74 -8.68 -5.01 -6.15
C ALA A 74 -8.97 -5.56 -4.73
N LYS A 75 -8.73 -4.73 -3.71
CA LYS A 75 -9.04 -5.03 -2.31
C LYS A 75 -10.52 -5.31 -2.07
N ILE A 76 -11.39 -4.41 -2.57
CA ILE A 76 -12.85 -4.53 -2.41
C ILE A 76 -13.38 -5.73 -3.20
N GLN A 77 -12.87 -5.95 -4.42
CA GLN A 77 -13.22 -7.13 -5.21
C GLN A 77 -12.78 -8.42 -4.52
N GLY A 78 -11.52 -8.53 -4.10
CA GLY A 78 -10.98 -9.68 -3.38
C GLY A 78 -11.78 -10.02 -2.12
N ALA A 79 -12.13 -9.01 -1.33
CA ALA A 79 -12.93 -9.18 -0.13
C ALA A 79 -14.33 -9.74 -0.44
N GLY A 80 -15.00 -9.25 -1.49
CA GLY A 80 -16.30 -9.77 -1.91
C GLY A 80 -16.24 -11.22 -2.39
N ILE A 81 -15.25 -11.55 -3.22
CA ILE A 81 -15.10 -12.92 -3.75
C ILE A 81 -14.77 -13.91 -2.62
N ALA A 82 -14.00 -13.48 -1.61
CA ALA A 82 -13.69 -14.30 -0.44
C ALA A 82 -14.94 -14.73 0.36
N THR A 83 -16.01 -13.92 0.37
CA THR A 83 -17.25 -14.26 1.10
C THR A 83 -18.07 -15.39 0.47
N VAL A 84 -17.78 -15.79 -0.78
CA VAL A 84 -18.49 -16.90 -1.44
C VAL A 84 -18.38 -18.20 -0.63
N GLY A 85 -17.32 -18.37 0.17
CA GLY A 85 -17.17 -19.49 1.10
C GLY A 85 -18.32 -19.65 2.11
N LEU A 86 -19.06 -18.58 2.43
CA LEU A 86 -20.24 -18.66 3.30
C LEU A 86 -21.38 -19.50 2.72
N ALA A 87 -21.47 -19.61 1.39
CA ALA A 87 -22.44 -20.50 0.78
C ALA A 87 -22.21 -21.96 1.20
N GLY A 88 -20.94 -22.38 1.31
CA GLY A 88 -20.55 -23.71 1.79
C GLY A 88 -20.96 -23.94 3.24
N ALA A 89 -20.78 -22.94 4.11
CA ALA A 89 -21.23 -23.02 5.50
C ALA A 89 -22.76 -23.18 5.59
N GLY A 90 -23.52 -22.40 4.82
CA GLY A 90 -24.99 -22.51 4.77
C GLY A 90 -25.47 -23.89 4.32
N VAL A 91 -24.85 -24.46 3.27
CA VAL A 91 -25.14 -25.83 2.81
C VAL A 91 -24.76 -26.87 3.87
N GLY A 92 -23.62 -26.70 4.54
CA GLY A 92 -23.17 -27.59 5.61
C GLY A 92 -24.14 -27.61 6.79
N ILE A 93 -24.62 -26.45 7.24
CA ILE A 93 -25.60 -26.34 8.32
C ILE A 93 -26.92 -27.01 7.93
N GLY A 94 -27.44 -26.72 6.73
CA GLY A 94 -28.68 -27.32 6.23
C GLY A 94 -28.62 -28.84 6.12
N THR A 95 -27.49 -29.39 5.67
CA THR A 95 -27.30 -30.84 5.57
C THR A 95 -27.17 -31.52 6.92
N VAL A 96 -26.44 -30.93 7.87
CA VAL A 96 -26.31 -31.46 9.25
C VAL A 96 -27.66 -31.51 9.96
N PHE A 97 -28.41 -30.40 9.96
CA PHE A 97 -29.73 -30.36 10.60
C PHE A 97 -30.78 -31.20 9.85
N GLY A 98 -30.70 -31.29 8.52
CA GLY A 98 -31.53 -32.20 7.73
C GLY A 98 -31.31 -33.67 8.11
N ALA A 99 -30.06 -34.10 8.23
CA ALA A 99 -29.71 -35.45 8.68
C ALA A 99 -30.12 -35.70 10.14
N LEU A 100 -30.01 -34.69 11.01
CA LEU A 100 -30.48 -34.79 12.40
C LEU A 100 -31.98 -35.09 12.47
N ILE A 101 -32.82 -34.32 11.77
CA ILE A 101 -34.28 -34.51 11.81
C ILE A 101 -34.64 -35.91 11.29
N GLN A 102 -34.04 -36.33 10.18
CA GLN A 102 -34.27 -37.67 9.62
C GLN A 102 -33.79 -38.78 10.57
N GLY A 103 -32.65 -38.59 11.25
CA GLY A 103 -32.14 -39.55 12.24
C GLY A 103 -33.03 -39.66 13.47
N VAL A 104 -33.49 -38.52 14.02
CA VAL A 104 -34.40 -38.47 15.17
C VAL A 104 -35.78 -39.03 14.81
N ALA A 105 -36.28 -38.78 13.60
CA ALA A 105 -37.55 -39.33 13.13
C ALA A 105 -37.54 -40.86 13.05
N ARG A 106 -36.39 -41.47 12.75
CA ARG A 106 -36.24 -42.94 12.71
C ARG A 106 -36.08 -43.56 14.09
N ASN A 107 -35.32 -42.92 14.98
CA ASN A 107 -35.04 -43.43 16.33
C ASN A 107 -35.03 -42.29 17.36
N PRO A 108 -36.19 -41.95 17.97
CA PRO A 108 -36.30 -40.81 18.89
C PRO A 108 -35.55 -41.03 20.22
N SER A 109 -35.27 -42.28 20.59
CA SER A 109 -34.51 -42.63 21.81
C SER A 109 -33.06 -42.11 21.79
N LEU A 110 -32.46 -41.95 20.60
CA LEU A 110 -31.08 -41.50 20.44
C LEU A 110 -30.95 -39.99 20.25
N ARG A 111 -32.06 -39.23 20.38
CA ARG A 111 -32.11 -37.78 20.12
C ARG A 111 -31.02 -36.99 20.84
N GLY A 112 -30.75 -37.30 22.10
CA GLY A 112 -29.73 -36.56 22.89
C GLY A 112 -28.33 -36.70 22.32
N GLN A 113 -27.95 -37.92 21.90
CA GLN A 113 -26.63 -38.20 21.34
C GLN A 113 -26.50 -37.67 19.90
N LEU A 114 -27.54 -37.85 19.08
CA LEU A 114 -27.59 -37.27 17.73
C LEU A 114 -27.52 -35.74 17.75
N PHE A 115 -28.19 -35.10 18.71
CA PHE A 115 -28.13 -33.65 18.87
C PHE A 115 -26.72 -33.17 19.24
N GLN A 116 -25.99 -33.89 20.10
CA GLN A 116 -24.59 -33.55 20.40
C GLN A 116 -23.69 -33.66 19.16
N TYR A 117 -23.84 -34.70 18.35
CA TYR A 117 -23.10 -34.82 17.08
C TYR A 117 -23.49 -33.76 16.07
N ALA A 118 -24.78 -33.40 15.98
CA ALA A 118 -25.24 -32.34 15.10
C ALA A 118 -24.72 -30.96 15.53
N VAL A 119 -24.65 -30.66 16.83
CA VAL A 119 -24.08 -29.41 17.34
C VAL A 119 -22.58 -29.36 17.06
N LEU A 120 -21.86 -30.48 17.19
CA LEU A 120 -20.45 -30.56 16.80
C LEU A 120 -20.26 -30.29 15.29
N GLY A 121 -21.09 -30.91 14.45
CA GLY A 121 -21.08 -30.69 13.00
C GLY A 121 -21.42 -29.24 12.62
N PHE A 122 -22.41 -28.65 13.28
CA PHE A 122 -22.75 -27.23 13.16
C PHE A 122 -21.57 -26.33 13.53
N ALA A 123 -20.90 -26.59 14.64
CA ALA A 123 -19.75 -25.80 15.08
C ALA A 123 -18.61 -25.85 14.07
N PHE A 124 -18.33 -27.00 13.47
CA PHE A 124 -17.33 -27.10 12.39
C PHE A 124 -17.76 -26.37 11.12
N ALA A 125 -19.03 -26.49 10.72
CA ALA A 125 -19.56 -25.75 9.57
C ALA A 125 -19.43 -24.23 9.77
N GLU A 126 -19.82 -23.73 10.94
CA GLU A 126 -19.66 -22.32 11.32
C GLU A 126 -18.19 -21.89 11.40
N ALA A 127 -17.30 -22.74 11.94
CA ALA A 127 -15.86 -22.44 12.00
C ALA A 127 -15.29 -22.18 10.60
N THR A 128 -15.68 -22.99 9.61
CA THR A 128 -15.26 -22.77 8.22
C THR A 128 -15.88 -21.53 7.58
N GLY A 129 -17.13 -21.20 7.92
CA GLY A 129 -17.80 -19.98 7.46
C GLY A 129 -17.16 -18.71 8.04
N LEU A 130 -16.93 -18.70 9.35
CA LEU A 130 -16.24 -17.60 10.04
C LEU A 130 -14.79 -17.45 9.59
N PHE A 131 -14.11 -18.54 9.23
CA PHE A 131 -12.78 -18.47 8.64
C PHE A 131 -12.79 -17.76 7.28
N ALA A 132 -13.77 -18.02 6.42
CA ALA A 132 -13.92 -17.30 5.16
C ALA A 132 -14.22 -15.80 5.38
N LEU A 133 -15.09 -15.46 6.35
CA LEU A 133 -15.33 -14.06 6.73
C LEU A 133 -14.11 -13.38 7.31
N MET A 134 -13.32 -14.08 8.13
CA MET A 134 -12.08 -13.57 8.67
C MET A 134 -11.12 -13.15 7.54
N MET A 135 -10.99 -13.98 6.50
CA MET A 135 -10.17 -13.64 5.32
C MET A 135 -10.73 -12.45 4.55
N SER A 136 -12.05 -12.36 4.39
CA SER A 136 -12.70 -11.20 3.77
C SER A 136 -12.40 -9.90 4.54
N PHE A 137 -12.49 -9.90 5.87
CA PHE A 137 -12.17 -8.73 6.69
C PHE A 137 -10.68 -8.39 6.72
N LEU A 138 -9.79 -9.39 6.69
CA LEU A 138 -8.36 -9.16 6.56
C LEU A 138 -8.07 -8.44 5.23
N LEU A 139 -8.69 -8.90 4.14
CA LEU A 139 -8.61 -8.22 2.85
C LEU A 139 -9.23 -6.82 2.88
N LEU A 140 -10.29 -6.55 3.65
CA LEU A 140 -10.94 -5.22 3.67
C LEU A 140 -10.29 -4.19 4.59
N TYR A 141 -9.64 -4.61 5.68
CA TYR A 141 -9.16 -3.68 6.71
C TYR A 141 -7.65 -3.72 6.94
N VAL A 142 -6.97 -4.81 6.56
CA VAL A 142 -5.52 -4.98 6.81
C VAL A 142 -4.70 -4.89 5.53
N ALA A 143 -5.16 -5.54 4.45
CA ALA A 143 -4.52 -5.46 3.13
C ALA A 143 -4.61 -4.05 2.52
#